data_AF-A0A2U0S638-F1
#
_entry.id   AF-A0A2U0S638-F1
#
_cell.length_a   1.000
_cell.length_b   1.000
_cell.length_c   1.000
_cell.angle_alpha   90.00
_cell.angle_beta   90.00
_cell.angle_gamma   90.00
#
_symmetry.space_group_name_H-M   'P 1'
#
loop_
_entity.id
_entity.type
_entity.pdbx_description
1 polymer ?
#
loop_
_entity_poly.entity_id
_entity_poly.type
_entity_poly.pdbx_seq_one_letter_code
_entity_poly.pdbx_strand_id
1 'polypeptide(L)'
;EENLHIGWFSAITDTIVNYIPARLTTLLLIAGAAIVGEDYKNAWKIARRDQSKIPSTNHGWQMAAIAGALRVELEKPGQYAVGDPEEELDANKIIQSLKIRNVAIILSILITIPVILLNLYLFPI
;
A
#
# COMPACT_ATOMS: atom_id res chain seq x y z
N GLU A 1 -13.98 7.65 -27.15
CA GLU A 1 -15.02 7.12 -26.23
C GLU A 1 -15.26 5.60 -26.37
N GLU A 2 -14.44 4.87 -27.12
CA GLU A 2 -14.81 3.52 -27.62
C GLU A 2 -14.28 2.32 -26.79
N ASN A 3 -13.62 2.53 -25.64
CA ASN A 3 -13.06 1.44 -24.83
C ASN A 3 -13.63 1.33 -23.40
N LEU A 4 -14.69 2.08 -23.06
CA LEU A 4 -15.21 2.14 -21.68
C LEU A 4 -15.85 0.84 -21.16
N HIS A 5 -16.22 -0.09 -22.06
CA HIS A 5 -16.98 -1.29 -21.70
C HIS A 5 -16.21 -2.61 -21.86
N ILE A 6 -15.06 -2.58 -22.52
CA ILE A 6 -14.18 -3.76 -22.66
C ILE A 6 -13.22 -3.78 -21.47
N GLY A 7 -13.36 -4.79 -20.60
CA GLY A 7 -12.50 -4.96 -19.42
C GLY A 7 -13.03 -4.35 -18.13
N TRP A 8 -14.17 -3.65 -18.13
CA TRP A 8 -14.81 -3.11 -16.92
C TRP A 8 -15.14 -4.21 -15.89
N PHE A 9 -15.69 -5.35 -16.34
CA PHE A 9 -15.97 -6.49 -15.46
C PHE A 9 -14.70 -7.06 -14.83
N SER A 10 -13.61 -7.13 -15.60
CA SER A 10 -12.30 -7.57 -15.10
C SER A 10 -11.74 -6.59 -14.08
N ALA A 11 -11.81 -5.28 -14.36
CA ALA A 11 -11.33 -4.23 -13.46
C ALA A 11 -12.10 -4.19 -12.13
N ILE A 12 -13.41 -4.43 -12.15
CA ILE A 12 -14.21 -4.54 -10.93
C ILE A 12 -13.88 -5.80 -10.15
N THR A 13 -13.79 -6.94 -10.84
CA THR A 13 -13.47 -8.22 -10.19
C THR A 13 -12.10 -8.15 -9.51
N ASP A 14 -11.10 -7.61 -10.20
CA ASP A 14 -9.77 -7.34 -9.63
C ASP A 14 -9.86 -6.42 -8.40
N THR A 15 -10.65 -5.36 -8.50
CA THR A 15 -10.84 -4.42 -7.38
C THR A 15 -11.43 -5.12 -6.14
N ILE A 16 -12.42 -6.00 -6.32
CA ILE A 16 -13.06 -6.75 -5.24
C ILE A 16 -12.10 -7.77 -4.62
N VAL A 17 -11.44 -8.59 -5.45
CA VAL A 17 -10.51 -9.63 -4.98
C VAL A 17 -9.36 -9.01 -4.20
N ASN A 18 -8.84 -7.87 -4.66
CA ASN A 18 -7.72 -7.19 -4.02
C ASN A 18 -8.14 -6.26 -2.87
N TYR A 19 -9.44 -6.15 -2.55
CA TYR A 19 -9.90 -5.27 -1.48
C TYR A 19 -9.23 -5.61 -0.15
N ILE A 20 -9.33 -6.86 0.31
CA ILE A 20 -8.74 -7.31 1.58
C ILE A 20 -7.21 -7.32 1.52
N PRO A 21 -6.56 -7.94 0.51
CA PRO A 21 -5.09 -7.93 0.39
C PRO A 21 -4.47 -6.53 0.40
N ALA A 22 -5.13 -5.54 -0.22
CA ALA A 22 -4.63 -4.18 -0.26
C ALA A 22 -4.55 -3.54 1.14
N ARG A 23 -5.58 -3.73 1.98
CA ARG A 23 -5.58 -3.19 3.36
C ARG A 23 -4.55 -3.88 4.23
N LEU A 24 -4.43 -5.20 4.10
CA LEU A 24 -3.38 -5.96 4.80
C LEU A 24 -2.00 -5.46 4.38
N THR A 25 -1.78 -5.25 3.09
CA THR A 25 -0.51 -4.70 2.58
C THR A 25 -0.24 -3.31 3.17
N THR A 26 -1.24 -2.43 3.25
CA THR A 26 -1.08 -1.12 3.90
C THR A 26 -0.66 -1.25 5.35
N LEU A 27 -1.25 -2.17 6.13
CA LEU A 27 -0.83 -2.41 7.51
C LEU A 27 0.62 -2.90 7.59
N LEU A 28 1.03 -3.78 6.68
CA LEU A 28 2.41 -4.26 6.60
C LEU A 28 3.39 -3.14 6.22
N LEU A 29 3.01 -2.22 5.34
CA LEU A 29 3.81 -1.05 5.01
C LEU A 29 3.97 -0.11 6.21
N ILE A 30 2.90 0.10 6.98
CA ILE A 30 2.95 0.93 8.20
C ILE A 30 3.83 0.26 9.27
N ALA A 31 3.72 -1.06 9.44
CA ALA A 31 4.62 -1.82 10.31
C ALA A 31 6.08 -1.76 9.81
N GLY A 32 6.29 -1.85 8.50
CA GLY A 32 7.59 -1.70 7.86
C GLY A 32 8.20 -0.32 8.11
N ALA A 33 7.41 0.75 8.03
CA ALA A 33 7.83 2.10 8.38
C ALA A 33 8.28 2.19 9.84
N ALA A 34 7.52 1.59 10.77
CA ALA A 34 7.87 1.56 12.19
C ALA A 34 9.21 0.85 12.44
N ILE A 35 9.48 -0.25 11.73
CA ILE A 35 10.71 -1.04 11.87
C ILE A 35 11.93 -0.32 11.25
N VAL A 36 11.75 0.34 10.10
CA VAL A 36 12.82 1.10 9.43
C VAL A 36 13.12 2.43 10.15
N GLY A 37 12.21 2.89 11.02
CA GLY A 37 12.34 4.15 11.78
C GLY A 37 11.72 5.36 11.08
N GLU A 38 10.86 5.15 10.09
CA GLU A 38 10.09 6.18 9.39
C GLU A 38 8.77 6.49 10.14
N ASP A 39 8.05 7.54 9.74
CA ASP A 39 6.88 8.03 10.50
C ASP A 39 5.62 7.18 10.29
N TYR A 40 5.55 6.03 10.94
CA TYR A 40 4.41 5.11 10.86
C TYR A 40 3.09 5.73 11.37
N LYS A 41 3.15 6.69 12.29
CA LYS A 41 1.95 7.37 12.82
C LYS A 41 1.36 8.26 11.74
N ASN A 42 2.21 9.04 11.08
CA ASN A 42 1.79 9.84 9.94
C ASN A 42 1.39 8.97 8.75
N ALA A 43 2.06 7.83 8.51
CA ALA A 43 1.65 6.85 7.52
C ALA A 43 0.18 6.43 7.69
N TRP A 44 -0.23 6.05 8.91
CA TRP A 44 -1.62 5.71 9.20
C TRP A 44 -2.58 6.90 9.04
N LYS A 45 -2.19 8.08 9.55
CA LYS A 45 -2.98 9.31 9.46
C LYS A 45 -3.27 9.68 8.00
N ILE A 46 -2.24 9.72 7.15
CA ILE A 46 -2.36 10.06 5.73
C ILE A 46 -3.08 8.95 4.97
N ALA A 47 -2.79 7.67 5.23
CA ALA A 47 -3.52 6.57 4.61
C ALA A 47 -5.03 6.69 4.81
N ARG A 48 -5.47 6.98 6.04
CA ARG A 48 -6.89 7.17 6.32
C ARG A 48 -7.47 8.45 5.71
N ARG A 49 -6.70 9.55 5.69
CA ARG A 49 -7.13 10.87 5.18
C ARG A 49 -7.25 10.91 3.67
N ASP A 50 -6.27 10.35 2.97
CA ASP A 50 -6.02 10.64 1.55
C ASP A 50 -6.25 9.45 0.60
N GLN A 51 -6.51 8.24 1.11
CA GLN A 51 -6.72 7.06 0.24
C GLN A 51 -7.78 7.25 -0.84
N SER A 52 -8.83 8.03 -0.56
CA SER A 52 -9.93 8.29 -1.51
C SER A 52 -9.60 9.33 -2.57
N LYS A 53 -8.47 10.05 -2.45
CA LYS A 53 -8.02 10.99 -3.49
C LYS A 53 -7.50 10.25 -4.72
N ILE A 54 -7.01 9.02 -4.54
CA ILE A 54 -6.51 8.17 -5.63
C ILE A 54 -7.70 7.42 -6.23
N PRO A 55 -7.89 7.41 -7.57
CA PRO A 55 -9.03 6.74 -8.21
C PRO A 55 -9.14 5.24 -7.88
N SER A 56 -8.00 4.56 -7.68
CA SER A 56 -7.96 3.16 -7.25
C SER A 56 -8.14 3.04 -5.74
N THR A 57 -9.23 2.40 -5.32
CA THR A 57 -9.53 2.12 -3.91
C THR A 57 -8.56 1.14 -3.26
N ASN A 58 -7.79 0.37 -4.04
CA ASN A 58 -6.81 -0.59 -3.53
C ASN A 58 -5.45 0.06 -3.36
N HIS A 59 -4.94 0.73 -4.40
CA HIS A 59 -3.63 1.38 -4.35
C HIS A 59 -3.65 2.67 -3.52
N GLY A 60 -4.81 3.31 -3.37
CA GLY A 60 -4.96 4.55 -2.61
C GLY A 60 -4.43 4.46 -1.18
N TRP A 61 -4.77 3.38 -0.48
CA TRP A 61 -4.29 3.14 0.88
C TRP A 61 -2.77 2.95 0.96
N GLN A 62 -2.19 2.23 0.02
CA GLN A 62 -0.75 1.92 -0.01
C GLN A 62 0.08 3.16 -0.31
N MET A 63 -0.32 3.92 -1.33
CA MET A 63 0.37 5.15 -1.74
C MET A 63 0.28 6.23 -0.66
N ALA A 64 -0.90 6.43 -0.07
CA ALA A 64 -1.10 7.38 1.01
C ALA A 64 -0.31 7.00 2.28
N ALA A 65 -0.20 5.70 2.59
CA ALA A 65 0.66 5.25 3.68
C ALA A 65 2.14 5.56 3.45
N ILE A 66 2.67 5.31 2.25
CA ILE A 66 4.06 5.63 1.92
C ILE A 66 4.32 7.14 1.92
N ALA A 67 3.41 7.94 1.36
CA ALA A 67 3.50 9.39 1.37
C ALA A 67 3.56 9.93 2.82
N GLY A 68 2.70 9.42 3.70
CA GLY A 68 2.71 9.77 5.11
C GLY A 68 3.96 9.29 5.85
N ALA A 69 4.41 8.05 5.60
CA ALA A 69 5.61 7.49 6.24
C ALA A 69 6.86 8.32 5.93
N LEU A 70 6.98 8.77 4.68
CA LEU A 70 8.11 9.52 4.18
C LEU A 70 7.96 11.04 4.32
N ARG A 71 6.81 11.52 4.79
CA ARG A 71 6.47 12.95 5.00
C ARG A 71 6.59 13.77 3.71
N VAL A 72 6.15 13.19 2.59
CA VAL A 72 6.18 13.83 1.27
C VAL A 72 4.77 13.89 0.67
N GLU A 73 4.62 14.73 -0.36
CA GLU A 73 3.45 14.74 -1.22
C GLU A 73 3.74 13.99 -2.53
N LEU A 74 2.86 13.06 -2.90
CA LEU A 74 2.87 12.37 -4.18
C LEU A 74 1.78 12.97 -5.07
N GLU A 75 2.19 13.60 -6.16
CA GLU A 75 1.29 14.24 -7.12
C GLU A 75 1.22 13.46 -8.45
N LYS A 76 0.01 13.33 -8.98
CA LYS A 76 -0.22 13.09 -10.40
C LYS A 76 -0.83 14.37 -11.00
N PRO A 77 -0.09 15.11 -11.87
CA PRO A 77 -0.52 16.41 -12.36
C PRO A 77 -1.95 16.39 -12.93
N GLY A 78 -2.78 17.32 -12.44
CA GLY A 78 -4.17 17.46 -12.86
C GLY A 78 -5.11 16.32 -12.43
N GLN A 79 -4.68 15.46 -11.50
CA GLN A 79 -5.50 14.32 -11.03
C GLN A 79 -5.59 14.25 -9.51
N TYR A 80 -4.47 14.16 -8.80
CA TYR A 80 -4.48 14.05 -7.34
C TYR A 80 -3.14 14.46 -6.73
N ALA A 81 -3.19 14.88 -5.46
CA ALA A 81 -2.05 15.10 -4.58
C ALA A 81 -2.33 14.41 -3.23
N VAL A 82 -1.39 13.60 -2.75
CA VAL A 82 -1.56 12.72 -1.58
C VAL A 82 -0.37 12.86 -0.64
N GLY A 83 -0.64 13.05 0.65
CA GLY A 83 0.38 13.34 1.65
C GLY A 83 0.47 14.83 1.98
N ASP A 84 1.54 15.20 2.66
CA ASP A 84 1.85 16.58 3.05
C ASP A 84 3.32 16.85 2.66
N PRO A 85 3.64 17.98 2.01
CA PRO A 85 4.99 18.28 1.52
C PRO A 85 5.89 18.83 2.65
N GLU A 86 6.05 18.04 3.73
CA GLU A 86 6.90 18.41 4.87
C GLU A 86 8.39 18.21 4.57
N GLU A 87 8.70 17.24 3.71
CA GLU A 87 10.04 16.95 3.19
C GLU A 87 10.03 16.99 1.65
N GLU A 88 11.20 17.28 1.06
CA GLU A 88 11.36 17.29 -0.39
C GLU A 88 11.29 15.88 -0.99
N LEU A 89 10.64 15.77 -2.16
CA LEU A 89 10.56 14.52 -2.91
C LEU A 89 11.84 14.35 -3.74
N ASP A 90 12.81 13.64 -3.17
CA ASP A 90 14.12 13.38 -3.80
C ASP A 90 14.38 11.89 -4.08
N ALA A 91 15.56 11.58 -4.60
CA ALA A 91 15.98 10.20 -4.86
C ALA A 91 16.17 9.37 -3.58
N ASN A 92 16.47 9.98 -2.43
CA ASN A 92 16.62 9.28 -1.17
C ASN A 92 15.28 8.70 -0.70
N LYS A 93 14.17 9.40 -0.97
CA LYS A 93 12.81 8.91 -0.68
C LYS A 93 12.47 7.62 -1.42
N ILE A 94 13.02 7.42 -2.62
CA ILE A 94 12.90 6.15 -3.34
C ILE A 94 13.56 5.02 -2.54
N ILE A 95 14.78 5.25 -2.06
CA ILE A 95 15.53 4.25 -1.28
C ILE A 95 14.83 3.96 0.06
N GLN A 96 14.32 4.97 0.75
CA GLN A 96 13.54 4.80 1.99
C GLN A 96 12.26 3.99 1.73
N SER A 97 11.51 4.31 0.67
CA SER A 97 10.32 3.54 0.25
C SER A 97 10.65 2.06 -0.01
N LEU A 98 11.77 1.78 -0.68
CA LEU A 98 12.22 0.41 -0.93
C LEU A 98 12.58 -0.34 0.35
N LYS A 99 13.17 0.33 1.35
CA LYS A 99 13.44 -0.27 2.67
C LYS A 99 12.14 -0.67 3.37
N ILE A 100 11.15 0.24 3.42
CA ILE A 100 9.82 -0.03 3.98
C ILE A 100 9.19 -1.25 3.28
N ARG A 101 9.18 -1.24 1.94
CA ARG A 101 8.65 -2.34 1.12
C ARG A 101 9.34 -3.67 1.42
N ASN A 102 10.66 -3.69 1.52
CA ASN A 102 11.42 -4.92 1.78
C ASN A 102 11.06 -5.51 3.15
N VAL A 103 10.91 -4.67 4.17
CA VAL A 103 10.44 -5.13 5.49
C VAL A 103 9.01 -5.66 5.40
N ALA A 104 8.11 -4.97 4.70
CA ALA A 104 6.73 -5.45 4.50
C ALA A 104 6.67 -6.82 3.78
N ILE A 105 7.55 -7.07 2.79
CA ILE A 105 7.67 -8.37 2.12
C ILE A 105 8.10 -9.45 3.12
N ILE A 106 9.13 -9.18 3.93
CA ILE A 106 9.60 -10.12 4.95
C ILE A 106 8.48 -10.45 5.93
N LEU A 107 7.77 -9.44 6.45
CA LEU A 107 6.62 -9.64 7.34
C LEU A 107 5.52 -10.47 6.67
N SER A 108 5.21 -10.20 5.41
CA SER A 108 4.23 -10.97 4.64
C SER A 108 4.62 -12.45 4.56
N ILE A 109 5.88 -12.75 4.25
CA ILE A 109 6.39 -14.13 4.18
C ILE A 109 6.30 -14.81 5.56
N LEU A 110 6.71 -14.11 6.62
CA LEU A 110 6.67 -14.63 7.99
C LEU A 110 5.25 -14.93 8.48
N ILE A 111 4.24 -14.22 7.96
CA ILE A 111 2.83 -14.46 8.29
C ILE A 111 2.24 -15.55 7.40
N THR A 112 2.52 -15.53 6.10
CA THR A 112 1.87 -16.40 5.11
C THR A 112 2.39 -17.83 5.15
N ILE A 113 3.70 -18.04 5.33
CA ILE A 113 4.27 -19.40 5.37
C ILE A 113 3.68 -20.24 6.51
N PRO A 114 3.64 -19.78 7.78
CA PRO A 114 3.04 -20.55 8.86
C PRO A 114 1.56 -20.86 8.63
N VAL A 115 0.80 -19.92 8.05
CA VAL A 115 -0.62 -20.13 7.73
C VAL A 115 -0.78 -21.24 6.70
N ILE A 116 0.05 -21.26 5.66
CA ILE A 116 0.06 -22.32 4.64
C ILE A 116 0.43 -23.66 5.27
N LEU A 117 1.50 -23.72 6.07
CA LEU A 117 1.95 -24.95 6.73
C LEU A 117 0.89 -25.50 7.69
N LEU A 118 0.23 -24.62 8.46
CA LEU A 118 -0.87 -25.00 9.34
C LEU A 118 -2.06 -25.54 8.55
N ASN A 119 -2.40 -24.91 7.42
CA ASN A 119 -3.49 -25.39 6.56
C ASN A 119 -3.19 -26.79 6.01
N LEU A 120 -1.97 -27.03 5.52
CA LEU A 120 -1.54 -28.34 5.03
C LEU A 120 -1.51 -29.41 6.14
N TYR A 121 -1.17 -29.02 7.37
CA TYR A 121 -1.19 -29.92 8.53
C TYR A 121 -2.63 -30.32 8.93
N LEU A 122 -3.56 -29.37 8.92
CA LEU A 122 -4.96 -29.60 9.30
C LEU A 122 -5.77 -30.32 8.21
N PHE A 123 -5.43 -30.09 6.94
CA PHE A 123 -6.10 -30.67 5.77
C PHE A 123 -5.08 -31.37 4.86
N PRO A 124 -4.52 -32.52 5.29
CA PRO A 124 -3.67 -33.32 4.43
C PRO A 124 -4.49 -33.83 3.24
N ILE A 125 -4.03 -33.52 2.02
CA ILE A 125 -4.61 -33.98 0.75
C ILE A 125 -4.33 -35.46 0.56
#